data_AF-A0A920L5T0-F1
#
_entry.id   AF-A0A920L5T0-F1
#
_cell.length_a   1.000
_cell.length_b   1.000
_cell.length_c   1.000
_cell.angle_alpha   90.00
_cell.angle_beta   90.00
_cell.angle_gamma   90.00
#
_symmetry.space_group_name_H-M   'P 1'
#
loop_
_entity.id
_entity.type
_entity.pdbx_description
1 polymer ?
#
loop_
_entity_poly.entity_id
_entity_poly.type
_entity_poly.pdbx_seq_one_letter_code
_entity_poly.pdbx_strand_id
1 'polypeptide(L)' 'MVEADESDASFLHLQPMMALVTNIEADHMEHYEGDLSRYIQAFNGFLHNLPFYGPAVMCLDDKGVRI' A
#
# COMPACT_ATOMS: atom_id res chain seq x y z
N MET A 1 0.29 16.67 -1.70
CA MET A 1 -0.20 15.60 -0.81
C MET A 1 -1.45 15.06 -1.48
N VAL A 2 -1.52 13.74 -1.67
CA VAL A 2 -2.67 13.05 -2.24
C VAL A 2 -2.92 11.80 -1.41
N GLU A 3 -4.18 11.42 -1.27
CA GLU A 3 -4.57 10.13 -0.70
C GLU A 3 -4.32 9.04 -1.75
N ALA A 4 -3.70 7.95 -1.34
CA ALA A 4 -3.45 6.79 -2.18
C ALA A 4 -4.45 5.70 -1.78
N ASP A 5 -5.49 5.52 -2.58
CA ASP A 5 -6.55 4.53 -2.35
C ASP A 5 -6.21 3.20 -3.03
N GLU A 6 -6.27 2.12 -2.26
CA GLU A 6 -5.96 0.76 -2.71
C GLU A 6 -7.14 0.05 -3.38
N SER A 7 -8.36 0.61 -3.28
CA SER A 7 -9.62 -0.02 -3.71
C SER A 7 -9.59 -0.52 -5.16
N ASP A 8 -9.10 0.31 -6.10
CA ASP A 8 -9.03 0.00 -7.54
C ASP A 8 -7.58 -0.28 -8.02
N ALA A 9 -6.63 -0.52 -7.11
CA ALA A 9 -5.20 -0.70 -7.39
C ALA A 9 -4.50 0.45 -8.14
N SER A 10 -5.19 1.58 -8.35
CA SER A 10 -4.67 2.72 -9.12
C SER A 10 -3.45 3.38 -8.46
N PHE A 11 -3.33 3.27 -7.13
CA PHE A 11 -2.19 3.78 -6.35
C PHE A 11 -0.83 3.21 -6.78
N LEU A 12 -0.80 2.04 -7.43
CA LEU A 12 0.41 1.45 -8.01
C LEU A 12 1.06 2.31 -9.11
N HIS A 13 0.35 3.28 -9.66
CA HIS A 13 0.87 4.21 -10.67
C HIS A 13 1.44 5.49 -10.06
N LEU A 14 1.27 5.70 -8.75
CA LEU A 14 1.83 6.84 -8.07
C LEU A 14 3.36 6.68 -7.97
N GLN A 15 4.05 7.79 -8.17
CA GLN A 15 5.52 7.91 -8.00
C GLN A 15 5.79 8.89 -6.85
N PRO A 16 5.50 8.49 -5.59
CA PRO A 16 5.65 9.37 -4.45
C PRO A 16 7.13 9.61 -4.10
N MET A 17 7.41 10.75 -3.46
CA MET A 17 8.72 11.01 -2.84
C MET A 17 8.78 10.52 -1.38
N MET A 18 7.60 10.31 -0.76
CA MET A 18 7.40 9.82 0.60
C MET A 18 6.03 9.13 0.66
N ALA A 19 5.92 8.04 1.42
CA ALA A 19 4.65 7.35 1.67
C ALA A 19 4.36 7.27 3.17
N LEU A 20 3.08 7.38 3.53
CA LEU A 20 2.56 7.13 4.87
C LEU A 20 1.50 6.05 4.76
N VAL A 21 1.68 4.94 5.48
CA VAL A 21 0.73 3.83 5.57
C VAL A 21 0.18 3.78 6.98
N THR A 22 -1.11 4.06 7.12
CA THR A 22 -1.80 4.12 8.41
C THR A 22 -2.36 2.77 8.87
N ASN A 23 -2.87 1.97 7.94
CA ASN A 23 -3.46 0.66 8.14
C ASN A 23 -3.41 -0.12 6.81
N ILE A 24 -3.51 -1.44 6.89
CA ILE A 24 -3.66 -2.34 5.75
C ILE A 24 -4.79 -3.31 6.11
N GLU A 25 -6.01 -2.99 5.69
CA GLU A 25 -7.23 -3.73 6.01
C GLU A 25 -7.88 -4.29 4.75
N ALA A 26 -8.22 -5.58 4.77
CA ALA A 26 -8.73 -6.31 3.62
C ALA A 26 -10.21 -5.99 3.31
N ASP A 27 -10.54 -4.71 3.11
CA ASP A 27 -11.91 -4.23 2.89
C ASP A 27 -12.32 -4.27 1.40
N HIS A 28 -11.36 -4.14 0.49
CA HIS A 28 -11.59 -4.09 -0.97
C HIS A 28 -11.11 -5.36 -1.71
N MET A 29 -11.27 -6.53 -1.08
CA MET A 29 -10.77 -7.81 -1.61
C MET A 29 -11.36 -8.23 -2.96
N GLU A 30 -12.49 -7.65 -3.37
CA GLU A 30 -13.11 -7.90 -4.68
C GLU A 30 -12.20 -7.54 -5.86
N HIS A 31 -11.37 -6.50 -5.72
CA HIS A 31 -10.38 -6.10 -6.73
C HIS A 31 -9.13 -6.99 -6.75
N TYR A 32 -8.96 -7.81 -5.72
CA TYR A 32 -7.82 -8.70 -5.54
C TYR A 32 -8.23 -10.18 -5.67
N GLU A 33 -9.38 -10.45 -6.28
CA GLU A 33 -9.95 -11.80 -6.46
C GLU A 33 -10.15 -12.57 -5.15
N GLY A 34 -10.29 -11.87 -4.03
CA GLY A 34 -10.34 -12.50 -2.70
C GLY A 34 -8.98 -13.03 -2.20
N ASP A 35 -7.87 -12.74 -2.90
CA ASP A 35 -6.54 -13.21 -2.55
C ASP A 35 -5.75 -12.17 -1.74
N LEU A 36 -5.52 -12.47 -0.46
CA LEU A 36 -4.75 -11.62 0.45
C LEU A 36 -3.29 -11.46 0.00
N SER A 37 -2.71 -12.46 -0.66
CA SER A 37 -1.35 -12.38 -1.19
C SER A 37 -1.24 -11.32 -2.28
N ARG A 38 -2.27 -11.22 -3.15
CA ARG A 38 -2.33 -10.17 -4.18
C ARG A 38 -2.48 -8.79 -3.57
N TYR A 39 -3.28 -8.67 -2.51
CA TYR A 39 -3.45 -7.43 -1.75
C TYR A 39 -2.12 -6.96 -1.12
N ILE A 40 -1.41 -7.86 -0.42
CA ILE A 40 -0.09 -7.56 0.16
C ILE A 40 0.94 -7.20 -0.92
N GLN A 41 0.92 -7.91 -2.05
CA GLN A 41 1.81 -7.61 -3.18
C GLN A 41 1.57 -6.21 -3.76
N ALA A 42 0.34 -5.71 -3.76
CA ALA A 42 0.05 -4.36 -4.23
C ALA A 42 0.67 -3.30 -3.32
N PHE A 43 0.54 -3.43 -2.00
CA PHE A 43 1.21 -2.53 -1.06
C PHE A 43 2.74 -2.57 -1.21
N ASN A 44 3.31 -3.77 -1.38
CA ASN A 44 4.72 -3.90 -1.70
C ASN A 44 5.09 -3.19 -3.01
N GLY A 45 4.31 -3.37 -4.07
CA GLY A 45 4.54 -2.69 -5.36
C GLY A 45 4.53 -1.17 -5.23
N PHE A 46 3.57 -0.62 -4.49
CA PHE A 46 3.49 0.81 -4.22
C PHE A 46 4.69 1.33 -3.44
N LEU A 47 5.12 0.63 -2.38
CA LEU A 47 6.31 1.02 -1.61
C LEU A 47 7.59 0.96 -2.46
N HIS A 48 7.68 0.04 -3.42
CA HIS A 48 8.80 -0.02 -4.38
C HIS A 48 8.82 1.13 -5.39
N ASN A 49 7.73 1.89 -5.55
CA ASN A 49 7.73 3.11 -6.37
C ASN A 49 8.42 4.29 -5.68
N LEU A 50 8.74 4.18 -4.38
CA LEU A 50 9.56 5.18 -3.71
C LEU A 50 10.98 5.14 -4.27
N PRO A 51 11.61 6.31 -4.47
CA PRO A 51 13.04 6.33 -4.72
C PRO A 51 13.78 5.71 -3.52
N PHE A 52 14.99 5.18 -3.73
CA PHE A 52 15.77 4.54 -2.65
C PHE A 52 16.01 5.45 -1.43
N TYR A 53 15.90 6.77 -1.61
CA TYR A 53 16.05 7.80 -0.57
C TYR A 53 14.70 8.32 -0.04
N GLY A 54 13.57 7.80 -0.56
CA GLY A 54 12.23 8.17 -0.16
C GLY A 54 11.82 7.47 1.14
N PRO A 55 11.44 8.21 2.19
CA PRO A 55 11.02 7.58 3.44
C PRO A 55 9.63 6.94 3.30
N ALA A 56 9.50 5.72 3.85
CA ALA A 56 8.22 5.08 4.13
C ALA A 56 7.94 5.17 5.63
N VAL A 57 6.81 5.79 6.01
CA VAL A 57 6.33 5.86 7.38
C VAL A 57 5.19 4.87 7.53
N MET A 58 5.29 3.96 8.50
CA MET A 58 4.38 2.83 8.65
C MET A 58 3.87 2.73 10.10
N CYS A 59 2.55 2.60 10.27
CA CYS A 59 1.93 2.44 11.58
C CYS A 59 2.01 0.97 12.04
N LEU A 60 2.97 0.67 12.92
CA LEU A 60 3.19 -0.72 13.40
C LEU A 60 2.15 -1.21 14.41
N ASP A 61 1.22 -0.35 14.84
CA ASP A 61 0.09 -0.73 15.68
C ASP A 61 -0.91 -1.60 14.90
N ASP A 62 -0.99 -1.39 13.59
CA ASP A 62 -1.77 -2.23 12.67
C ASP A 62 -1.00 -3.53 12.35
N LYS A 63 -1.71 -4.67 12.41
CA LYS A 63 -1.10 -5.98 12.13
C LYS A 63 -0.88 -6.23 10.64
N GLY A 64 -1.75 -5.70 9.79
CA GLY A 64 -1.64 -5.76 8.34
C GLY A 64 -0.43 -4.99 7.83
N VAL A 65 0.04 -3.97 8.54
CA VAL A 65 1.28 -3.23 8.22
C VAL A 65 2.55 -4.05 8.51
N ARG A 66 2.46 -5.13 9.29
CA ARG A 66 3.59 -6.03 9.60
C ARG A 66 3.75 -7.08 8.49
N ILE A 67 3.93 -6.60 7.26
CA ILE A 67 4.17 -7.41 6.05
C ILE A 67 5.60 -7.94 5.96
#